data_AF-M2UU78-F1
#
_entry.id   AF-M2UU78-F1
#
_cell.length_a   1.000
_cell.length_b   1.000
_cell.length_c   1.000
_cell.angle_alpha   90.00
_cell.angle_beta   90.00
_cell.angle_gamma   90.00
#
_symmetry.space_group_name_H-M   'P 1'
#
loop_
_entity.id
_entity.type
_entity.pdbx_description
1 polymer ?
#
loop_
_entity_poly.entity_id
_entity_poly.type
_entity_poly.pdbx_seq_one_letter_code
_entity_poly.pdbx_strand_id
1 'polypeptide(L)'
;LLLLVPGDSIPADCRIVDGHSTVHETIIKGEPEPRPVFPGDEVYAGCSNGPGKMIVKVCKAGKEIWLARTLQAIAQGNEAKSDPEMFSNRILRWFSAAVLCCSAATGLSHYFTGASAILVLNKVVSVLLCAYPYTLGLGIPTCLMSANGKSNAHAAGIFLRTSPQVERAADAKVIVFDKTGTLTSSTLHAKAIDTAVEWSTSAEQEALCSSHPVSVLLSKKAEEQSESAKNSNCLSQNPGSGLTGKFIFKGSEFEVAIGNVRHMHAQPDSCLGLSTTTSDSMVYISINHRLAGCMKCASDTIPDASQVVDSLHGRGFQVFMMTGDTMAAALAVANHVGIPPTRVYADLAPPDKVKLINRLQARHGPVIMVGNNINDAPALSTA
;
A
#
# COMPACT_ATOMS: atom_id res chain seq x y z
N LEU A 1 -7.30 26.85 -23.68
CA LEU A 1 -7.15 27.43 -22.33
C LEU A 1 -8.47 27.21 -21.60
N LEU A 2 -8.43 26.92 -20.31
CA LEU A 2 -9.60 26.71 -19.46
C LEU A 2 -9.51 27.66 -18.27
N LEU A 3 -10.66 28.18 -17.83
CA LEU A 3 -10.78 28.91 -16.58
C LEU A 3 -11.23 27.92 -15.50
N LEU A 4 -10.45 27.80 -14.43
CA LEU A 4 -10.83 27.05 -13.25
C LEU A 4 -11.30 28.04 -12.19
N VAL A 5 -12.53 27.86 -11.72
CA VAL A 5 -13.08 28.58 -10.57
C VAL A 5 -12.98 27.74 -9.30
N PRO A 6 -13.17 28.35 -8.12
CA PRO A 6 -13.04 27.63 -6.87
C PRO A 6 -13.99 26.44 -6.76
N GLY A 7 -13.45 25.28 -6.37
CA GLY A 7 -14.20 24.03 -6.27
C GLY A 7 -14.30 23.21 -7.55
N ASP A 8 -13.83 23.71 -8.69
CA ASP A 8 -13.84 22.96 -9.95
C ASP A 8 -12.97 21.71 -9.87
N SER A 9 -13.48 20.61 -10.43
CA SER A 9 -12.65 19.45 -10.74
C SER A 9 -11.84 19.71 -12.00
N ILE A 10 -10.55 19.43 -11.96
CA ILE A 10 -9.64 19.65 -13.08
C ILE A 10 -9.93 18.58 -14.14
N PRO A 11 -10.38 18.95 -15.36
CA PRO A 11 -10.92 17.99 -16.33
C PRO A 11 -9.85 17.23 -17.13
N ALA A 12 -8.62 17.72 -17.16
CA ALA A 12 -7.51 17.21 -17.97
C ALA A 12 -6.16 17.61 -17.36
N ASP A 13 -5.06 16.99 -17.77
CA ASP A 13 -3.73 17.42 -17.32
C ASP A 13 -3.40 18.76 -17.95
N CYS A 14 -3.16 19.77 -17.12
CA CYS A 14 -2.97 21.15 -17.55
C CYS A 14 -1.72 21.77 -16.93
N ARG A 15 -1.23 22.83 -17.56
CA ARG A 15 -0.21 23.74 -17.01
C ARG A 15 -0.83 25.09 -16.70
N ILE A 16 -0.53 25.64 -15.53
CA ILE A 16 -1.05 26.94 -15.11
C ILE A 16 -0.38 28.04 -15.93
N VAL A 17 -1.18 28.91 -16.54
CA VAL A 17 -0.73 30.06 -17.35
C VAL A 17 -0.81 31.34 -16.54
N ASP A 18 -1.86 31.50 -15.73
CA ASP A 18 -2.08 32.69 -14.92
C ASP A 18 -2.93 32.36 -13.68
N GLY A 19 -2.74 33.12 -12.60
CA GLY A 19 -3.37 32.91 -11.29
C GLY A 19 -2.60 31.97 -10.35
N HIS A 20 -3.07 31.89 -9.12
CA HIS A 20 -2.54 31.01 -8.08
C HIS A 20 -3.70 30.45 -7.25
N SER A 21 -3.54 29.23 -6.75
CA SER A 21 -4.54 28.55 -5.91
C SER A 21 -3.85 27.47 -5.09
N THR A 22 -4.63 26.71 -4.35
CA THR A 22 -4.22 25.41 -3.82
C THR A 22 -4.98 24.31 -4.55
N VAL A 23 -4.37 23.16 -4.76
CA VAL A 23 -5.00 22.01 -5.43
C VAL A 23 -5.01 20.82 -4.49
N HIS A 24 -6.16 20.17 -4.34
CA HIS A 24 -6.25 18.91 -3.60
C HIS A 24 -5.96 17.75 -4.55
N GLU A 25 -4.84 17.07 -4.32
CA GLU A 25 -4.34 15.96 -5.15
C GLU A 25 -4.67 14.60 -4.54
N THR A 26 -5.81 14.50 -3.84
CA THR A 26 -6.18 13.30 -3.06
C THR A 26 -6.24 12.03 -3.91
N ILE A 27 -6.63 12.14 -5.19
CA ILE A 27 -6.64 11.01 -6.13
C ILE A 27 -5.22 10.48 -6.43
N ILE A 28 -4.20 11.33 -6.34
CA ILE A 28 -2.81 11.00 -6.69
C ILE A 28 -2.01 10.59 -5.46
N LYS A 29 -2.08 11.40 -4.39
CA LYS A 29 -1.28 11.21 -3.18
C LYS A 29 -2.01 10.45 -2.08
N GLY A 30 -3.33 10.33 -2.16
CA GLY A 30 -4.16 9.77 -1.08
C GLY A 30 -4.30 10.67 0.15
N GLU A 31 -3.55 11.77 0.21
CA GLU A 31 -3.56 12.71 1.33
C GLU A 31 -4.52 13.90 1.04
N PRO A 32 -5.24 14.39 2.07
CA PRO A 32 -6.19 15.49 1.91
C PRO A 32 -5.52 16.88 1.86
N GLU A 33 -4.22 16.98 2.15
CA GLU A 33 -3.54 18.27 2.25
C GLU A 33 -3.45 18.99 0.89
N PRO A 34 -3.91 20.26 0.82
CA PRO A 34 -3.85 21.04 -0.40
C PRO A 34 -2.41 21.47 -0.73
N ARG A 35 -1.98 21.27 -1.97
CA ARG A 35 -0.69 21.75 -2.49
C ARG A 35 -0.82 23.16 -3.07
N PRO A 36 0.01 24.15 -2.68
CA PRO A 36 0.03 25.45 -3.34
C PRO A 36 0.58 25.33 -4.77
N VAL A 37 -0.02 26.05 -5.72
CA VAL A 37 0.33 26.00 -7.15
C VAL A 37 0.43 27.40 -7.78
N PHE A 38 1.39 27.57 -8.69
CA PHE A 38 1.74 28.84 -9.33
C PHE A 38 1.83 28.71 -10.87
N PRO A 39 1.87 29.84 -11.62
CA PRO A 39 2.06 29.81 -13.07
C PRO A 39 3.32 29.03 -13.47
N GLY A 40 3.16 28.08 -14.40
CA GLY A 40 4.21 27.15 -14.82
C GLY A 40 4.07 25.74 -14.25
N ASP A 41 3.37 25.57 -13.11
CA ASP A 41 3.14 24.27 -12.49
C ASP A 41 2.16 23.42 -13.29
N GLU A 42 2.34 22.10 -13.19
CA GLU A 42 1.39 21.11 -13.70
C GLU A 42 0.32 20.78 -12.66
N VAL A 43 -0.90 20.59 -13.15
CA VAL A 43 -2.06 20.11 -12.39
C VAL A 43 -2.72 18.99 -13.17
N TYR A 44 -3.22 17.99 -12.47
CA TYR A 44 -3.63 16.72 -13.07
C TYR A 44 -5.14 16.53 -13.06
N ALA A 45 -5.62 15.77 -14.04
CA ALA A 45 -7.04 15.44 -14.15
C ALA A 45 -7.58 14.72 -12.89
N GLY A 46 -8.75 15.13 -12.42
CA GLY A 46 -9.42 14.58 -11.23
C GLY A 46 -9.05 15.24 -9.90
N CYS A 47 -7.99 16.07 -9.85
CA CYS A 47 -7.71 16.90 -8.69
C CYS A 47 -8.75 18.04 -8.58
N SER A 48 -8.98 18.58 -7.39
CA SER A 48 -9.91 19.71 -7.21
C SER A 48 -9.17 21.02 -6.97
N ASN A 49 -9.67 22.08 -7.61
CA ASN A 49 -9.19 23.43 -7.40
C ASN A 49 -9.73 23.99 -6.07
N GLY A 50 -8.83 24.58 -5.29
CA GLY A 50 -9.14 25.28 -4.05
C GLY A 50 -9.69 26.70 -4.30
N PRO A 51 -9.43 27.67 -3.41
CA PRO A 51 -10.15 28.96 -3.41
C PRO A 51 -9.72 29.96 -4.50
N GLY A 52 -8.65 29.68 -5.24
CA GLY A 52 -8.10 30.58 -6.26
C GLY A 52 -8.71 30.40 -7.65
N LYS A 53 -8.77 31.47 -8.44
CA LYS A 53 -9.10 31.42 -9.88
C LYS A 53 -7.81 31.26 -10.67
N MET A 54 -7.79 30.33 -11.62
CA MET A 54 -6.62 30.06 -12.45
C MET A 54 -6.99 29.87 -13.91
N ILE A 55 -6.14 30.37 -14.81
CA ILE A 55 -6.21 30.07 -16.23
C ILE A 55 -5.18 28.98 -16.52
N VAL A 56 -5.65 27.86 -17.07
CA VAL A 56 -4.82 26.70 -17.33
C VAL A 56 -4.81 26.35 -18.82
N LYS A 57 -3.69 25.84 -19.31
CA LYS A 57 -3.53 25.30 -20.66
C LYS A 57 -3.55 23.78 -20.59
N VAL A 58 -4.51 23.17 -21.30
CA VAL A 58 -4.56 21.71 -21.44
C VAL A 58 -3.28 21.23 -22.13
N CYS A 59 -2.56 20.31 -21.47
CA CYS A 59 -1.34 19.69 -21.96
C CYS A 59 -1.61 18.30 -22.52
N LYS A 60 -2.45 17.50 -21.84
CA LYS A 60 -2.86 16.15 -22.26
C LYS A 60 -4.35 15.97 -22.05
N ALA A 61 -5.02 15.22 -22.92
CA ALA A 61 -6.45 14.96 -22.85
C ALA A 61 -6.80 13.51 -23.20
N GLY A 62 -7.98 13.05 -22.79
CA GLY A 62 -8.47 11.70 -23.09
C GLY A 62 -7.59 10.61 -22.51
N LYS A 63 -7.13 9.67 -23.35
CA LYS A 63 -6.31 8.52 -22.93
C LYS A 63 -4.88 8.89 -22.51
N GLU A 64 -4.45 10.11 -22.78
CA GLU A 64 -3.08 10.54 -22.50
C GLU A 64 -2.90 11.15 -21.11
N ILE A 65 -3.99 11.45 -20.41
CA ILE A 65 -3.94 12.01 -19.06
C ILE A 65 -3.34 10.98 -18.08
N TRP A 66 -2.66 11.47 -17.06
CA TRP A 66 -2.03 10.65 -16.03
C TRP A 66 -3.00 9.62 -15.44
N LEU A 67 -4.21 10.05 -15.06
CA LEU A 67 -5.21 9.17 -14.48
C LEU A 67 -5.62 8.02 -15.41
N ALA A 68 -5.82 8.30 -16.71
CA ALA A 68 -6.18 7.28 -17.68
C ALA A 68 -5.03 6.30 -17.92
N ARG A 69 -3.79 6.78 -17.97
CA ARG A 69 -2.60 5.92 -18.08
C ARG A 69 -2.42 5.03 -16.86
N THR A 70 -2.62 5.57 -15.66
CA THR A 70 -2.54 4.81 -14.41
C THR A 70 -3.64 3.75 -14.35
N LEU A 71 -4.89 4.10 -14.67
CA LEU A 71 -6.00 3.14 -14.74
C LEU A 71 -5.77 2.06 -15.80
N GLN A 72 -5.23 2.43 -16.96
CA GLN A 72 -4.91 1.48 -18.02
C GLN A 72 -3.76 0.54 -17.63
N ALA A 73 -2.72 1.05 -16.98
CA ALA A 73 -1.62 0.24 -16.46
C ALA A 73 -2.11 -0.76 -15.39
N ILE A 74 -3.01 -0.32 -14.51
CA ILE A 74 -3.66 -1.19 -13.51
C ILE A 74 -4.53 -2.26 -14.19
N ALA A 75 -5.33 -1.86 -15.20
CA ALA A 75 -6.18 -2.80 -15.94
C ALA A 75 -5.35 -3.86 -16.69
N GLN A 76 -4.26 -3.44 -17.35
CA GLN A 76 -3.34 -4.34 -18.05
C GLN A 76 -2.62 -5.30 -17.10
N GLY A 77 -2.28 -4.84 -15.89
CA GLY A 77 -1.71 -5.71 -14.84
C GLY A 77 -2.66 -6.81 -14.37
N ASN A 78 -3.97 -6.55 -14.41
CA ASN A 78 -5.01 -7.51 -14.01
C ASN A 78 -5.42 -8.50 -15.13
N GLU A 79 -5.12 -8.21 -16.40
CA GLU A 79 -5.44 -9.08 -17.54
C GLU A 79 -4.35 -10.13 -17.86
N ALA A 80 -3.23 -10.11 -17.14
CA ALA A 80 -2.17 -11.09 -17.35
C ALA A 80 -2.66 -12.50 -16.96
N LYS A 81 -2.71 -13.41 -17.93
CA LYS A 81 -3.05 -14.83 -17.72
C LYS A 81 -2.08 -15.50 -16.75
N SER A 82 -2.57 -16.43 -15.95
CA SER A 82 -1.75 -17.13 -14.96
C SER A 82 -0.85 -18.19 -15.60
N ASP A 83 0.26 -18.54 -14.93
CA ASP A 83 1.21 -19.55 -15.41
C ASP A 83 0.57 -20.95 -15.59
N PRO A 84 -0.32 -21.42 -14.68
CA PRO A 84 -1.10 -22.65 -14.88
C PRO A 84 -2.03 -22.59 -16.09
N GLU A 85 -2.68 -21.45 -16.34
CA GLU A 85 -3.51 -21.25 -17.54
C GLU A 85 -2.66 -21.32 -18.82
N MET A 86 -1.47 -20.71 -18.79
CA MET A 86 -0.50 -20.79 -19.89
C MET A 86 0.07 -22.20 -20.09
N PHE A 87 0.28 -22.95 -19.00
CA PHE A 87 0.72 -24.35 -19.04
C PHE A 87 -0.36 -25.25 -19.65
N SER A 88 -1.62 -25.10 -19.25
CA SER A 88 -2.75 -25.81 -19.85
C SER A 88 -2.84 -25.52 -21.36
N ASN A 89 -2.70 -24.25 -21.76
CA ASN A 89 -2.65 -23.86 -23.17
C ASN A 89 -1.45 -24.45 -23.94
N ARG A 90 -0.32 -24.72 -23.27
CA ARG A 90 0.82 -25.41 -23.87
C ARG A 90 0.52 -26.90 -24.08
N ILE A 91 -0.05 -27.57 -23.08
CA ILE A 91 -0.49 -28.97 -23.21
C ILE A 91 -1.51 -29.09 -24.34
N LEU A 92 -2.52 -28.21 -24.37
CA LEU A 92 -3.57 -28.24 -25.37
C LEU A 92 -2.99 -28.09 -26.79
N ARG A 93 -1.99 -27.23 -26.99
CA ARG A 93 -1.30 -27.10 -28.29
C ARG A 93 -0.63 -28.40 -28.74
N TRP A 94 0.15 -29.04 -27.88
CA TRP A 94 0.82 -30.30 -28.21
C TRP A 94 -0.17 -31.45 -28.40
N PHE A 95 -1.22 -31.50 -27.57
CA PHE A 95 -2.30 -32.47 -27.66
C PHE A 95 -3.07 -32.34 -28.97
N SER A 96 -3.48 -31.12 -29.35
CA SER A 96 -4.15 -30.87 -30.63
C SER A 96 -3.29 -31.27 -31.83
N ALA A 97 -1.99 -30.98 -31.79
CA ALA A 97 -1.05 -31.42 -32.83
C ALA A 97 -0.96 -32.95 -32.91
N ALA A 98 -0.85 -33.64 -31.78
CA ALA A 98 -0.81 -35.11 -31.73
C ALA A 98 -2.11 -35.73 -32.28
N VAL A 99 -3.27 -35.19 -31.90
CA VAL A 99 -4.58 -35.65 -32.39
C VAL A 99 -4.70 -35.46 -33.90
N LEU A 100 -4.26 -34.30 -34.44
CA LEU A 100 -4.21 -34.07 -35.88
C LEU A 100 -3.31 -35.09 -36.59
N CYS A 101 -2.10 -35.33 -36.08
CA CYS A 101 -1.20 -36.35 -36.63
C CYS A 101 -1.81 -37.76 -36.59
N CYS A 102 -2.42 -38.18 -35.48
CA CYS A 102 -3.09 -39.47 -35.35
C CYS A 102 -4.29 -39.59 -36.30
N SER A 103 -5.08 -38.53 -36.46
CA SER A 103 -6.21 -38.50 -37.38
C SER A 103 -5.74 -38.63 -38.84
N ALA A 104 -4.67 -37.92 -39.21
CA ALA A 104 -4.06 -38.00 -40.54
C ALA A 104 -3.45 -39.38 -40.81
N ALA A 105 -2.74 -39.96 -39.84
CA ALA A 105 -2.18 -41.31 -39.94
C ALA A 105 -3.29 -42.38 -40.09
N THR A 106 -4.38 -42.25 -39.36
CA THR A 106 -5.56 -43.14 -39.48
C THR A 106 -6.19 -43.01 -40.87
N GLY A 107 -6.31 -41.78 -41.38
CA GLY A 107 -6.81 -41.53 -42.73
C GLY A 107 -5.93 -42.14 -43.82
N LEU A 108 -4.60 -41.92 -43.74
CA LEU A 108 -3.63 -42.48 -44.68
C LEU A 108 -3.62 -44.01 -44.65
N SER A 109 -3.61 -44.62 -43.45
CA SER A 109 -3.61 -46.08 -43.31
C SER A 109 -4.82 -46.71 -44.01
N HIS A 110 -6.02 -46.15 -43.81
CA HIS A 110 -7.23 -46.67 -44.45
C HIS A 110 -7.26 -46.38 -45.96
N TYR A 111 -6.73 -45.24 -46.40
CA TYR A 111 -6.58 -44.93 -47.81
C TYR A 111 -5.70 -45.94 -48.54
N PHE A 112 -4.53 -46.30 -47.98
CA PHE A 112 -3.63 -47.28 -48.58
C PHE A 112 -4.20 -48.71 -48.60
N THR A 113 -5.12 -49.05 -47.70
CA THR A 113 -5.85 -50.34 -47.74
C THR A 113 -6.97 -50.39 -48.78
N GLY A 114 -7.20 -49.31 -49.54
CA GLY A 114 -8.23 -49.25 -50.57
C GLY A 114 -9.65 -49.00 -50.04
N ALA A 115 -9.78 -48.43 -48.83
CA ALA A 115 -11.08 -48.10 -48.25
C ALA A 115 -11.81 -47.01 -49.06
N SER A 116 -13.15 -47.01 -49.01
CA SER A 116 -13.96 -45.96 -49.63
C SER A 116 -13.71 -44.60 -48.97
N ALA A 117 -13.83 -43.52 -49.74
CA ALA A 117 -13.61 -42.15 -49.25
C ALA A 117 -14.51 -41.79 -48.06
N ILE A 118 -15.76 -42.28 -48.06
CA ILE A 118 -16.70 -42.14 -46.94
C ILE A 118 -16.15 -42.80 -45.66
N LEU A 119 -15.57 -44.00 -45.78
CA LEU A 119 -15.08 -44.74 -44.61
C LEU A 119 -13.86 -44.05 -44.01
N VAL A 120 -12.94 -43.57 -44.86
CA VAL A 120 -11.77 -42.80 -44.44
C VAL A 120 -12.19 -41.54 -43.68
N LEU A 121 -13.13 -40.76 -44.25
CA LEU A 121 -13.64 -39.55 -43.62
C LEU A 121 -14.30 -39.84 -42.27
N ASN A 122 -15.13 -40.89 -42.19
CA ASN A 122 -15.78 -41.30 -40.95
C ASN A 122 -14.76 -41.66 -39.86
N LYS A 123 -13.65 -42.33 -40.20
CA LYS A 123 -12.60 -42.68 -39.24
C LYS A 123 -11.82 -41.47 -38.75
N VAL A 124 -11.46 -40.55 -39.65
CA VAL A 124 -10.80 -39.28 -39.29
C VAL A 124 -11.68 -38.47 -38.34
N VAL A 125 -12.96 -38.28 -38.69
CA VAL A 125 -13.92 -37.52 -37.87
C VAL A 125 -14.15 -38.21 -36.52
N SER A 126 -14.21 -39.54 -36.46
CA SER A 126 -14.34 -40.29 -35.22
C SER A 126 -13.17 -40.03 -34.26
N VAL A 127 -11.93 -40.04 -34.76
CA VAL A 127 -10.74 -39.75 -33.95
C VAL A 127 -10.77 -38.32 -33.41
N LEU A 128 -11.14 -37.35 -34.25
CA LEU A 128 -11.26 -35.94 -33.85
C LEU A 128 -12.34 -35.74 -32.78
N LEU A 129 -13.50 -36.39 -32.92
CA LEU A 129 -14.61 -36.29 -31.96
C LEU A 129 -14.27 -36.95 -30.62
N CYS A 130 -13.66 -38.14 -30.63
CA CYS A 130 -13.28 -38.85 -29.41
C CYS A 130 -12.18 -38.11 -28.62
N ALA A 131 -11.35 -37.32 -29.28
CA ALA A 131 -10.22 -36.65 -28.65
C ALA A 131 -10.55 -35.26 -28.07
N TYR A 132 -11.81 -34.80 -28.06
CA TYR A 132 -12.15 -33.46 -27.60
C TYR A 132 -11.95 -33.31 -26.07
N PRO A 133 -11.01 -32.47 -25.60
CA PRO A 133 -10.63 -32.42 -24.18
C PRO A 133 -11.53 -31.45 -23.40
N TYR A 134 -12.82 -31.76 -23.29
CA TYR A 134 -13.82 -30.89 -22.64
C TYR A 134 -13.47 -30.52 -21.19
N THR A 135 -12.94 -31.47 -20.43
CA THR A 135 -12.64 -31.31 -19.00
C THR A 135 -11.40 -30.47 -18.71
N LEU A 136 -10.40 -30.47 -19.61
CA LEU A 136 -9.15 -29.72 -19.41
C LEU A 136 -9.36 -28.20 -19.48
N GLY A 137 -10.28 -27.73 -20.32
CA GLY A 137 -10.58 -26.30 -20.45
C GLY A 137 -11.39 -25.72 -19.30
N LEU A 138 -12.19 -26.53 -18.60
CA LEU A 138 -13.09 -26.08 -17.53
C LEU A 138 -12.51 -26.26 -16.12
N GLY A 139 -11.46 -27.07 -15.95
CA GLY A 139 -10.91 -27.39 -14.63
C GLY A 139 -10.47 -26.16 -13.83
N ILE A 140 -9.59 -25.33 -14.42
CA ILE A 140 -9.03 -24.13 -13.78
C ILE A 140 -10.12 -23.12 -13.36
N PRO A 141 -11.00 -22.64 -14.25
CA PRO A 141 -12.03 -21.68 -13.85
C PRO A 141 -13.01 -22.26 -12.82
N THR A 142 -13.29 -23.56 -12.84
CA THR A 142 -14.14 -24.21 -11.83
C THR A 142 -13.47 -24.24 -10.46
N CYS A 143 -12.17 -24.55 -10.39
CA CYS A 143 -11.41 -24.50 -9.14
C CYS A 143 -11.37 -23.08 -8.56
N LEU A 144 -11.08 -22.07 -9.39
CA LEU A 144 -11.05 -20.67 -8.97
C LEU A 144 -12.42 -20.15 -8.53
N MET A 145 -13.47 -20.49 -9.28
CA MET A 145 -14.83 -20.09 -8.93
C MET A 145 -15.32 -20.79 -7.66
N SER A 146 -14.90 -22.03 -7.40
CA SER A 146 -15.16 -22.70 -6.12
C SER A 146 -14.41 -22.02 -4.96
N ALA A 147 -13.14 -21.64 -5.19
CA ALA A 147 -12.35 -20.90 -4.21
C ALA A 147 -12.93 -19.52 -3.89
N ASN A 148 -13.52 -18.82 -4.87
CA ASN A 148 -14.08 -17.47 -4.67
C ASN A 148 -15.57 -17.45 -4.27
N GLY A 149 -16.40 -18.29 -4.89
CA GLY A 149 -17.86 -18.13 -4.86
C GLY A 149 -18.60 -18.86 -3.74
N LYS A 150 -17.98 -19.87 -3.10
CA LYS A 150 -18.61 -20.71 -2.05
C LYS A 150 -17.65 -21.23 -0.98
N SER A 151 -16.39 -20.81 -0.97
CA SER A 151 -15.41 -21.41 -0.06
C SER A 151 -15.50 -20.85 1.38
N ASN A 152 -14.91 -21.60 2.30
CA ASN A 152 -14.58 -21.15 3.65
C ASN A 152 -13.84 -19.79 3.66
N ALA A 153 -13.20 -19.36 2.57
CA ALA A 153 -12.48 -18.09 2.51
C ALA A 153 -13.43 -16.89 2.66
N HIS A 154 -14.53 -16.85 1.90
CA HIS A 154 -15.54 -15.79 2.05
C HIS A 154 -16.24 -15.87 3.42
N ALA A 155 -16.52 -17.08 3.91
CA ALA A 155 -17.06 -17.27 5.26
C ALA A 155 -16.06 -16.84 6.37
N ALA A 156 -14.75 -16.86 6.08
CA ALA A 156 -13.67 -16.40 6.94
C ALA A 156 -13.28 -14.93 6.69
N GLY A 157 -14.04 -14.17 5.89
CA GLY A 157 -13.78 -12.76 5.62
C GLY A 157 -12.60 -12.49 4.66
N ILE A 158 -12.14 -13.48 3.92
CA ILE A 158 -11.04 -13.38 2.96
C ILE A 158 -11.62 -13.11 1.56
N PHE A 159 -11.30 -11.94 1.00
CA PHE A 159 -11.71 -11.55 -0.34
C PHE A 159 -10.56 -11.69 -1.34
N LEU A 160 -10.72 -12.58 -2.32
CA LEU A 160 -9.72 -12.86 -3.34
C LEU A 160 -10.04 -12.05 -4.61
N ARG A 161 -9.12 -11.16 -5.01
CA ARG A 161 -9.36 -10.23 -6.14
C ARG A 161 -9.09 -10.82 -7.52
N THR A 162 -7.93 -11.46 -7.74
CA THR A 162 -7.54 -11.95 -9.08
C THR A 162 -7.05 -13.40 -9.02
N SER A 163 -7.35 -14.17 -10.06
CA SER A 163 -6.91 -15.57 -10.16
C SER A 163 -5.39 -15.76 -10.25
N PRO A 164 -4.60 -14.96 -11.00
CA PRO A 164 -3.16 -15.22 -11.14
C PRO A 164 -2.38 -14.97 -9.85
N GLN A 165 -2.80 -13.98 -9.05
CA GLN A 165 -2.13 -13.64 -7.79
C GLN A 165 -2.36 -14.72 -6.73
N VAL A 166 -3.58 -15.28 -6.67
CA VAL A 166 -3.91 -16.39 -5.76
C VAL A 166 -3.09 -17.64 -6.12
N GLU A 167 -2.94 -17.92 -7.40
CA GLU A 167 -2.12 -19.05 -7.86
C GLU A 167 -0.64 -18.85 -7.52
N ARG A 168 -0.07 -17.66 -7.78
CA ARG A 168 1.33 -17.36 -7.40
C ARG A 168 1.55 -17.39 -5.89
N ALA A 169 0.55 -16.98 -5.11
CA ALA A 169 0.63 -17.05 -3.65
C ALA A 169 0.74 -18.50 -3.14
N ALA A 170 0.23 -19.49 -3.88
CA ALA A 170 0.38 -20.91 -3.52
C ALA A 170 1.84 -21.38 -3.57
N ASP A 171 2.65 -20.81 -4.46
CA ASP A 171 4.07 -21.14 -4.61
C ASP A 171 5.00 -20.29 -3.72
N ALA A 172 4.45 -19.27 -3.05
CA ALA A 172 5.23 -18.37 -2.22
C ALA A 172 5.75 -19.08 -0.97
N LYS A 173 7.03 -18.86 -0.65
CA LYS A 173 7.67 -19.36 0.57
C LYS A 173 8.03 -18.25 1.55
N VAL A 174 7.85 -17.00 1.14
CA VAL A 174 8.24 -15.81 1.88
C VAL A 174 7.01 -14.95 2.10
N ILE A 175 6.83 -14.49 3.34
CA ILE A 175 5.81 -13.52 3.71
C ILE A 175 6.51 -12.30 4.31
N VAL A 176 6.18 -11.12 3.82
CA VAL A 176 6.70 -9.84 4.30
C VAL A 176 5.55 -9.06 4.92
N PHE A 177 5.59 -8.86 6.23
CA PHE A 177 4.63 -8.02 6.94
C PHE A 177 5.14 -6.58 7.02
N ASP A 178 4.26 -5.63 6.74
CA ASP A 178 4.43 -4.28 7.28
C ASP A 178 4.22 -4.32 8.81
N LYS A 179 4.91 -3.45 9.54
CA LYS A 179 4.74 -3.39 11.00
C LYS A 179 3.43 -2.73 11.39
N THR A 180 3.16 -1.53 10.86
CA THR A 180 2.18 -0.60 11.42
C THR A 180 0.79 -0.93 10.89
N GLY A 181 -0.16 -1.19 11.78
CA GLY A 181 -1.52 -1.56 11.41
C GLY A 181 -1.66 -2.97 10.80
N THR A 182 -0.59 -3.77 10.82
CA THR A 182 -0.60 -5.17 10.39
C THR A 182 -0.13 -6.11 11.51
N LEU A 183 1.08 -5.94 12.04
CA LEU A 183 1.54 -6.66 13.24
C LEU A 183 1.24 -5.89 14.53
N THR A 184 1.12 -4.58 14.42
CA THR A 184 0.78 -3.66 15.51
C THR A 184 -0.53 -2.94 15.20
N SER A 185 -1.23 -2.49 16.24
CA SER A 185 -2.41 -1.64 16.08
C SER A 185 -2.03 -0.33 15.37
N SER A 186 -2.95 0.20 14.55
CA SER A 186 -2.84 1.55 13.99
C SER A 186 -3.02 2.65 15.04
N THR A 187 -3.47 2.30 16.24
CA THR A 187 -3.58 3.21 17.39
C THR A 187 -2.25 3.30 18.12
N LEU A 188 -1.72 4.51 18.25
CA LEU A 188 -0.59 4.81 19.12
C LEU A 188 -1.11 5.03 20.55
N HIS A 189 -0.38 4.51 21.54
CA HIS A 189 -0.60 4.80 22.95
C HIS A 189 0.64 5.51 23.53
N ALA A 190 0.42 6.57 24.31
CA ALA A 190 1.49 7.31 24.98
C ALA A 190 1.82 6.57 26.26
N LYS A 191 3.04 6.04 26.34
CA LYS A 191 3.54 5.36 27.54
C LYS A 191 4.05 6.33 28.59
N ALA A 192 4.73 7.40 28.16
CA ALA A 192 5.30 8.41 29.04
C ALA A 192 5.46 9.74 28.31
N ILE A 193 5.27 10.84 29.02
CA ILE A 193 5.50 12.21 28.54
C ILE A 193 6.52 12.82 29.51
N ASP A 194 7.63 13.32 29.00
CA ASP A 194 8.60 14.10 29.78
C ASP A 194 8.75 15.48 29.17
N THR A 195 8.75 16.48 30.05
CA THR A 195 8.57 17.88 29.69
C THR A 195 9.76 18.67 30.22
N ALA A 196 10.36 19.47 29.33
CA ALA A 196 11.53 20.28 29.65
C ALA A 196 11.26 21.40 30.66
N VAL A 197 9.99 21.71 30.88
CA VAL A 197 9.50 22.83 31.66
C VAL A 197 8.41 22.28 32.56
N GLU A 198 8.38 22.66 33.84
CA GLU A 198 7.21 22.45 34.70
C GLU A 198 5.99 23.05 33.99
N TRP A 199 5.16 22.19 33.41
CA TRP A 199 3.89 22.60 32.82
C TRP A 199 2.99 23.07 33.95
N SER A 200 2.91 24.38 34.15
CA SER A 200 1.77 24.97 34.83
C SER A 200 0.54 24.76 33.95
N THR A 201 -0.13 23.61 34.04
CA THR A 201 -1.55 23.33 33.70
C THR A 201 -2.17 23.91 32.40
N SER A 202 -1.40 24.52 31.50
CA SER A 202 -1.87 25.37 30.40
C SER A 202 -1.49 24.81 29.03
N ALA A 203 -0.56 23.85 28.97
CA ALA A 203 -0.08 23.28 27.70
C ALA A 203 -0.82 21.98 27.32
N GLU A 204 -1.51 21.35 28.27
CA GLU A 204 -2.32 20.13 28.05
C GLU A 204 -3.60 20.43 27.24
N GLN A 205 -4.13 21.65 27.32
CA GLN A 205 -5.38 22.04 26.65
C GLN A 205 -5.21 22.40 25.15
N GLU A 206 -3.99 22.50 24.61
CA GLU A 206 -3.76 23.20 23.32
C GLU A 206 -3.27 22.33 22.17
N ALA A 207 -2.96 21.06 22.40
CA ALA A 207 -2.59 20.10 21.34
C ALA A 207 -3.80 19.58 20.51
N LEU A 208 -4.97 20.19 20.68
CA LEU A 208 -6.32 19.69 20.34
C LEU A 208 -6.74 19.83 18.86
N CYS A 209 -5.89 20.32 17.94
CA CYS A 209 -6.34 20.71 16.58
C CYS A 209 -5.62 20.06 15.39
N SER A 210 -4.98 18.90 15.55
CA SER A 210 -4.33 18.19 14.43
C SER A 210 -4.88 16.76 14.26
N SER A 211 -5.02 16.34 13.00
CA SER A 211 -5.52 15.02 12.58
C SER A 211 -4.46 13.91 12.66
N HIS A 212 -3.25 14.22 13.12
CA HIS A 212 -2.18 13.24 13.25
C HIS A 212 -2.41 12.28 14.44
N PRO A 213 -2.05 10.98 14.34
CA PRO A 213 -2.26 10.00 15.40
C PRO A 213 -1.70 10.40 16.77
N VAL A 214 -0.61 11.19 16.80
CA VAL A 214 -0.02 11.78 18.01
C VAL A 214 -0.88 12.91 18.59
N SER A 215 -1.48 13.71 17.72
CA SER A 215 -2.38 14.82 18.08
C SER A 215 -3.73 14.31 18.59
N VAL A 216 -4.23 13.20 18.06
CA VAL A 216 -5.40 12.47 18.58
C VAL A 216 -5.11 11.89 19.98
N LEU A 217 -3.87 11.46 20.22
CA LEU A 217 -3.43 10.90 21.50
C LEU A 217 -3.36 12.00 22.58
N LEU A 218 -2.85 13.17 22.22
CA LEU A 218 -2.84 14.35 23.09
C LEU A 218 -4.26 14.92 23.27
N SER A 219 -5.09 14.95 22.23
CA SER A 219 -6.47 15.44 22.32
C SER A 219 -7.35 14.55 23.19
N LYS A 220 -7.18 13.22 23.13
CA LYS A 220 -7.96 12.27 23.96
C LYS A 220 -7.64 12.40 25.44
N LYS A 221 -6.40 12.73 25.79
CA LYS A 221 -5.97 13.03 27.17
C LYS A 221 -6.43 14.42 27.64
N ALA A 222 -6.60 15.36 26.70
CA ALA A 222 -7.10 16.71 26.95
C ALA A 222 -8.64 16.78 27.03
N GLU A 223 -9.36 15.95 26.27
CA GLU A 223 -10.83 15.85 26.31
C GLU A 223 -11.35 15.35 27.67
N GLU A 224 -10.56 14.57 28.41
CA GLU A 224 -10.88 14.17 29.79
C GLU A 224 -10.85 15.35 30.80
N GLN A 225 -10.37 16.55 30.41
CA GLN A 225 -10.25 17.73 31.29
C GLN A 225 -10.93 19.03 30.83
N SER A 226 -11.67 19.03 29.71
CA SER A 226 -12.59 20.08 29.23
C SER A 226 -12.08 21.48 28.82
N GLU A 227 -12.85 21.99 27.83
CA GLU A 227 -13.13 23.34 27.29
C GLU A 227 -12.19 24.10 26.31
N SER A 228 -12.58 24.01 25.02
CA SER A 228 -12.62 25.06 23.97
C SER A 228 -11.31 25.73 23.50
N ALA A 229 -10.70 25.20 22.43
CA ALA A 229 -9.70 25.88 21.61
C ALA A 229 -10.28 26.28 20.23
N LYS A 230 -9.98 27.51 19.76
CA LYS A 230 -10.44 28.06 18.47
C LYS A 230 -9.29 28.18 17.45
N ASN A 231 -9.56 27.68 16.23
CA ASN A 231 -8.92 27.88 14.92
C ASN A 231 -7.38 27.87 14.83
N SER A 232 -6.84 26.79 14.26
CA SER A 232 -5.48 26.68 13.73
C SER A 232 -5.39 27.23 12.30
N ASN A 233 -4.52 28.22 12.06
CA ASN A 233 -4.19 28.69 10.72
C ASN A 233 -2.78 28.20 10.36
N CYS A 234 -2.67 27.34 9.34
CA CYS A 234 -1.42 26.80 8.77
C CYS A 234 -0.74 25.68 9.59
N LEU A 235 -1.21 24.45 9.37
CA LEU A 235 -0.45 23.21 9.60
C LEU A 235 0.22 22.79 8.28
N SER A 236 1.46 22.32 8.35
CA SER A 236 2.23 21.77 7.24
C SER A 236 2.80 20.41 7.68
N GLN A 237 2.46 19.34 6.96
CA GLN A 237 3.04 18.01 7.16
C GLN A 237 4.28 17.80 6.30
N ASN A 238 5.31 17.21 6.89
CA ASN A 238 6.49 16.70 6.20
C ASN A 238 6.48 15.17 6.27
N PRO A 239 6.07 14.47 5.19
CA PRO A 239 5.94 13.01 5.17
C PRO A 239 7.21 12.29 5.67
N GLY A 240 7.04 11.37 6.62
CA GLY A 240 8.14 10.60 7.21
C GLY A 240 9.00 11.36 8.24
N SER A 241 8.65 12.60 8.59
CA SER A 241 9.41 13.41 9.55
C SER A 241 8.55 14.07 10.64
N GLY A 242 7.43 14.72 10.31
CA GLY A 242 6.57 15.34 11.32
C GLY A 242 5.60 16.39 10.79
N LEU A 243 5.09 17.23 11.70
CA LEU A 243 4.21 18.37 11.48
C LEU A 243 4.85 19.66 12.00
N THR A 244 4.63 20.76 11.30
CA THR A 244 4.89 22.12 11.78
C THR A 244 3.61 22.95 11.66
N GLY A 245 3.34 23.82 12.61
CA GLY A 245 2.23 24.75 12.52
C GLY A 245 2.43 25.99 13.38
N LYS A 246 1.76 27.09 13.02
CA LYS A 246 1.78 28.33 13.80
C LYS A 246 0.44 28.50 14.54
N PHE A 247 0.51 28.91 15.80
CA PHE A 247 -0.64 29.04 16.68
C PHE A 247 -0.59 30.36 17.44
N ILE A 248 -1.74 31.00 17.64
CA ILE A 248 -1.82 32.26 18.39
C ILE A 248 -2.46 31.96 19.75
N PHE A 249 -1.73 32.25 20.84
CA PHE A 249 -2.22 32.10 22.21
C PHE A 249 -2.01 33.39 23.00
N LYS A 250 -3.05 33.86 23.71
CA LYS A 250 -3.05 35.13 24.46
C LYS A 250 -2.50 36.33 23.65
N GLY A 251 -2.76 36.35 22.34
CA GLY A 251 -2.29 37.40 21.42
C GLY A 251 -0.82 37.29 20.99
N SER A 252 -0.11 36.22 21.36
CA SER A 252 1.27 35.92 20.92
C SER A 252 1.29 34.76 19.94
N GLU A 253 2.12 34.85 18.90
CA GLU A 253 2.29 33.79 17.89
C GLU A 253 3.40 32.82 18.32
N PHE A 254 3.12 31.52 18.23
CA PHE A 254 4.01 30.43 18.57
C PHE A 254 4.15 29.50 17.37
N GLU A 255 5.38 29.10 17.06
CA GLU A 255 5.67 28.07 16.07
C GLU A 255 5.85 26.72 16.76
N VAL A 256 4.99 25.76 16.47
CA VAL A 256 5.00 24.42 17.05
C VAL A 256 5.45 23.41 16.01
N ALA A 257 6.42 22.58 16.34
CA ALA A 257 6.80 21.41 15.55
C ALA A 257 6.60 20.14 16.37
N ILE A 258 6.07 19.08 15.74
CA ILE A 258 5.86 17.75 16.32
C ILE A 258 6.44 16.73 15.35
N GLY A 259 7.41 15.92 15.75
CA GLY A 259 8.02 14.99 14.80
C GLY A 259 9.14 14.14 15.38
N ASN A 260 9.80 13.39 14.50
CA ASN A 260 11.00 12.64 14.84
C ASN A 260 12.23 13.58 14.93
N VAL A 261 13.38 13.03 15.34
CA VAL A 261 14.63 13.79 15.46
C VAL A 261 15.02 14.50 14.15
N ARG A 262 14.70 13.91 12.98
CA ARG A 262 15.00 14.50 11.66
C ARG A 262 14.23 15.78 11.41
N HIS A 263 12.98 15.86 11.87
CA HIS A 263 12.12 17.04 11.74
C HIS A 263 12.54 18.18 12.67
N MET A 264 13.09 17.85 13.82
CA MET A 264 13.49 18.85 14.83
C MET A 264 14.82 19.55 14.52
N HIS A 265 15.60 19.05 13.55
CA HIS A 265 16.98 19.50 13.32
C HIS A 265 17.84 19.60 14.61
N ALA A 266 17.47 18.84 15.64
CA ALA A 266 18.04 18.93 16.98
C ALA A 266 18.96 17.73 17.24
N GLN A 267 20.05 17.97 17.97
CA GLN A 267 20.89 16.89 18.47
C GLN A 267 20.15 16.14 19.59
N PRO A 268 20.09 14.79 19.54
CA PRO A 268 19.35 13.97 20.50
C PRO A 268 19.80 14.16 21.96
N ASP A 269 21.03 14.64 22.17
CA ASP A 269 21.65 14.76 23.50
C ASP A 269 21.21 16.00 24.31
N SER A 270 20.34 16.86 23.76
CA SER A 270 19.76 18.00 24.50
C SER A 270 18.42 17.68 25.19
N CYS A 271 17.97 16.43 25.15
CA CYS A 271 16.66 16.03 25.69
C CYS A 271 16.80 15.52 27.14
N LEU A 272 15.98 16.08 28.02
CA LEU A 272 15.90 15.75 29.44
C LEU A 272 15.72 14.25 29.72
N GLY A 273 16.40 13.78 30.77
CA GLY A 273 15.95 12.80 31.78
C GLY A 273 15.46 11.41 31.37
N LEU A 274 14.66 11.28 30.32
CA LEU A 274 14.15 10.01 29.83
C LEU A 274 15.27 9.17 29.23
N SER A 275 15.63 8.09 29.94
CA SER A 275 16.38 7.01 29.31
C SER A 275 15.63 6.53 28.07
N THR A 276 16.31 6.53 26.93
CA THR A 276 15.83 5.94 25.70
C THR A 276 15.83 4.42 25.86
N THR A 277 14.76 3.88 26.43
CA THR A 277 14.47 2.45 26.29
C THR A 277 14.20 2.20 24.81
N THR A 278 15.02 1.33 24.22
CA THR A 278 15.23 1.17 22.78
C THR A 278 14.00 0.74 21.97
N SER A 279 12.88 0.40 22.60
CA SER A 279 11.69 -0.12 21.92
C SER A 279 10.62 0.92 21.55
N ASP A 280 10.67 2.12 22.13
CA ASP A 280 9.55 3.08 22.03
C ASP A 280 9.85 4.17 21.00
N SER A 281 8.89 4.48 20.13
CA SER A 281 9.00 5.56 19.16
C SER A 281 8.87 6.91 19.89
N MET A 282 9.96 7.68 19.89
CA MET A 282 9.99 9.01 20.51
C MET A 282 9.43 10.05 19.55
N VAL A 283 8.43 10.80 20.01
CA VAL A 283 7.92 11.98 19.33
C VAL A 283 8.35 13.20 20.12
N TYR A 284 9.01 14.14 19.44
CA TYR A 284 9.48 15.37 20.04
C TYR A 284 8.49 16.49 19.76
N ILE A 285 8.41 17.45 20.68
CA ILE A 285 7.59 18.66 20.56
C ILE A 285 8.51 19.85 20.79
N SER A 286 8.54 20.79 19.83
CA SER A 286 9.27 22.05 19.97
C SER A 286 8.32 23.24 19.83
N ILE A 287 8.58 24.30 20.61
CA ILE A 287 7.87 25.58 20.56
C ILE A 287 8.91 26.68 20.31
N ASN A 288 8.70 27.52 19.30
CA ASN A 288 9.63 28.58 18.86
C ASN A 288 11.07 28.06 18.70
N HIS A 289 11.22 26.92 18.02
CA HIS A 289 12.48 26.21 17.80
C HIS A 289 13.22 25.76 19.07
N ARG A 290 12.56 25.75 20.24
CA ARG A 290 13.09 25.18 21.48
C ARG A 290 12.35 23.90 21.82
N LEU A 291 13.10 22.86 22.19
CA LEU A 291 12.52 21.59 22.62
C LEU A 291 11.67 21.81 23.89
N ALA A 292 10.37 21.57 23.77
CA ALA A 292 9.40 21.77 24.85
C ALA A 292 9.12 20.46 25.61
N GLY A 293 9.21 19.32 24.92
CA GLY A 293 9.03 18.01 25.54
C GLY A 293 9.20 16.86 24.56
N CYS A 294 9.10 15.65 25.09
CA CYS A 294 9.09 14.43 24.29
C CYS A 294 8.10 13.41 24.86
N MET A 295 7.55 12.60 23.96
CA MET A 295 6.55 11.59 24.28
C MET A 295 7.01 10.24 23.73
N LYS A 296 7.00 9.23 24.61
CA LYS A 296 7.16 7.83 24.22
C LYS A 296 5.84 7.32 23.69
N CYS A 297 5.78 7.07 22.39
CA CYS A 297 4.67 6.39 21.74
C CYS A 297 5.05 4.95 21.44
N ALA A 298 4.15 4.03 21.74
CA ALA A 298 4.26 2.65 21.29
C ALA A 298 2.93 2.24 20.66
N SER A 299 3.04 1.40 19.62
CA SER A 299 1.89 0.65 19.13
C SER A 299 1.91 -0.71 19.78
N ASP A 300 0.79 -1.11 20.36
CA ASP A 300 0.64 -2.46 20.89
C ASP A 300 0.60 -3.46 19.72
N THR A 301 1.18 -4.63 19.92
CA THR A 301 1.06 -5.75 18.98
C THR A 301 -0.37 -6.27 18.98
N ILE A 302 -0.86 -6.66 17.80
CA ILE A 302 -2.19 -7.30 17.70
C ILE A 302 -2.14 -8.62 18.50
N PRO A 303 -3.16 -8.95 19.32
CA PRO A 303 -3.10 -10.09 20.25
C PRO A 303 -2.72 -11.42 19.59
N ASP A 304 -3.20 -11.67 18.38
CA ASP A 304 -2.99 -12.93 17.67
C ASP A 304 -1.72 -12.93 16.79
N ALA A 305 -0.97 -11.82 16.72
CA ALA A 305 0.15 -11.66 15.79
C ALA A 305 1.24 -12.72 16.01
N SER A 306 1.61 -13.00 17.27
CA SER A 306 2.61 -14.04 17.58
C SER A 306 2.13 -15.42 17.13
N GLN A 307 0.88 -15.77 17.42
CA GLN A 307 0.32 -17.08 17.04
C GLN A 307 0.26 -17.25 15.51
N VAL A 308 -0.03 -16.18 14.78
CA VAL A 308 -0.02 -16.17 13.31
C VAL A 308 1.39 -16.41 12.79
N VAL A 309 2.39 -15.69 13.30
CA VAL A 309 3.79 -15.85 12.88
C VAL A 309 4.30 -17.27 13.19
N ASP A 310 3.98 -17.80 14.38
CA ASP A 310 4.34 -19.17 14.76
C ASP A 310 3.70 -20.22 13.85
N SER A 311 2.41 -20.06 13.53
CA SER A 311 1.70 -20.94 12.58
C SER A 311 2.31 -20.90 11.18
N LEU A 312 2.73 -19.72 10.72
CA LEU A 312 3.41 -19.55 9.43
C LEU A 312 4.79 -20.22 9.43
N HIS A 313 5.57 -20.07 10.50
CA HIS A 313 6.83 -20.79 10.67
C HIS A 313 6.62 -22.31 10.67
N GLY A 314 5.59 -22.80 11.38
CA GLY A 314 5.22 -24.23 11.40
C GLY A 314 4.82 -24.79 10.02
N ARG A 315 4.32 -23.93 9.13
CA ARG A 315 4.01 -24.26 7.72
C ARG A 315 5.21 -24.10 6.78
N GLY A 316 6.38 -23.69 7.28
CA GLY A 316 7.61 -23.56 6.51
C GLY A 316 7.81 -22.22 5.80
N PHE A 317 6.98 -21.20 6.10
CA PHE A 317 7.17 -19.86 5.55
C PHE A 317 8.36 -19.15 6.21
N GLN A 318 9.11 -18.39 5.41
CA GLN A 318 10.07 -17.43 5.92
C GLN A 318 9.37 -16.09 6.13
N VAL A 319 9.17 -15.73 7.39
CA VAL A 319 8.51 -14.48 7.76
C VAL A 319 9.54 -13.36 7.90
N PHE A 320 9.28 -12.25 7.22
CA PHE A 320 10.05 -11.02 7.25
C PHE A 320 9.16 -9.88 7.74
N MET A 321 9.78 -8.86 8.32
CA MET A 321 9.13 -7.61 8.66
C MET A 321 9.84 -6.45 8.01
N MET A 322 9.06 -5.50 7.50
CA MET A 322 9.56 -4.23 7.01
C MET A 322 8.81 -3.05 7.62
N THR A 323 9.51 -1.93 7.85
CA THR A 323 8.90 -0.73 8.43
C THR A 323 9.70 0.53 8.10
N GLY A 324 9.03 1.68 8.17
CA GLY A 324 9.67 3.00 8.15
C GLY A 324 10.15 3.47 9.52
N ASP A 325 9.79 2.76 10.60
CA ASP A 325 10.23 3.06 11.95
C ASP A 325 11.69 2.70 12.18
N THR A 326 12.25 3.17 13.29
CA THR A 326 13.65 2.88 13.66
C THR A 326 13.89 1.38 13.87
N MET A 327 15.12 0.94 13.59
CA MET A 327 15.54 -0.46 13.82
C MET A 327 15.24 -0.95 15.24
N ALA A 328 15.39 -0.09 16.25
CA ALA A 328 15.21 -0.46 17.64
C ALA A 328 13.73 -0.78 17.97
N ALA A 329 12.79 0.04 17.47
CA ALA A 329 11.35 -0.22 17.56
C ALA A 329 10.94 -1.45 16.75
N ALA A 330 11.53 -1.64 15.56
CA ALA A 330 11.29 -2.81 14.73
C ALA A 330 11.72 -4.10 15.46
N LEU A 331 12.92 -4.16 16.01
CA LEU A 331 13.41 -5.34 16.74
C LEU A 331 12.57 -5.66 17.98
N ALA A 332 12.05 -4.66 18.68
CA ALA A 332 11.16 -4.88 19.81
C ALA A 332 9.88 -5.63 19.42
N VAL A 333 9.23 -5.20 18.33
CA VAL A 333 8.05 -5.89 17.79
C VAL A 333 8.43 -7.27 17.28
N ALA A 334 9.52 -7.38 16.50
CA ALA A 334 9.98 -8.65 15.94
C ALA A 334 10.23 -9.70 17.02
N ASN A 335 10.90 -9.33 18.12
CA ASN A 335 11.13 -10.21 19.25
C ASN A 335 9.83 -10.65 19.92
N HIS A 336 8.84 -9.77 20.00
CA HIS A 336 7.54 -10.09 20.59
C HIS A 336 6.73 -11.07 19.73
N VAL A 337 6.79 -10.95 18.39
CA VAL A 337 6.06 -11.82 17.46
C VAL A 337 6.87 -13.02 16.95
N GLY A 338 8.12 -13.19 17.38
CA GLY A 338 8.97 -14.33 16.99
C GLY A 338 9.66 -14.22 15.63
N ILE A 339 9.83 -13.01 15.07
CA ILE A 339 10.55 -12.79 13.81
C ILE A 339 12.05 -12.62 14.09
N PRO A 340 12.95 -13.37 13.43
CA PRO A 340 14.38 -13.28 13.70
C PRO A 340 14.96 -11.92 13.26
N PRO A 341 15.92 -11.35 14.00
CA PRO A 341 16.52 -10.03 13.68
C PRO A 341 17.10 -9.93 12.27
N THR A 342 17.59 -11.04 11.71
CA THR A 342 18.14 -11.11 10.35
C THR A 342 17.10 -10.90 9.25
N ARG A 343 15.80 -10.92 9.59
CA ARG A 343 14.67 -10.77 8.67
C ARG A 343 13.85 -9.50 8.95
N VAL A 344 14.44 -8.55 9.68
CA VAL A 344 13.84 -7.25 10.01
C VAL A 344 14.53 -6.16 9.20
N TYR A 345 13.74 -5.39 8.45
CA TYR A 345 14.20 -4.23 7.70
C TYR A 345 13.48 -2.98 8.19
N ALA A 346 14.24 -1.99 8.64
CA ALA A 346 13.73 -0.78 9.27
C ALA A 346 14.24 0.48 8.54
N ASP A 347 13.74 1.65 8.93
CA ASP A 347 14.11 2.95 8.35
C ASP A 347 13.88 3.04 6.83
N LEU A 348 12.90 2.30 6.29
CA LEU A 348 12.62 2.24 4.86
C LEU A 348 11.65 3.34 4.40
N ALA A 349 12.03 4.07 3.36
CA ALA A 349 11.09 4.90 2.60
C ALA A 349 10.23 4.04 1.65
N PRO A 350 9.09 4.54 1.15
CA PRO A 350 8.23 3.78 0.23
C PRO A 350 8.96 3.19 -1.00
N PRO A 351 9.89 3.91 -1.68
CA PRO A 351 10.66 3.34 -2.78
C PRO A 351 11.59 2.19 -2.35
N ASP A 352 12.08 2.21 -1.11
CA ASP A 352 12.99 1.20 -0.60
C ASP A 352 12.25 -0.08 -0.19
N LYS A 353 10.98 0.03 0.23
CA LYS A 353 10.09 -1.14 0.38
C LYS A 353 9.94 -1.90 -0.93
N VAL A 354 9.72 -1.19 -2.04
CA VAL A 354 9.63 -1.80 -3.39
C VAL A 354 10.93 -2.50 -3.78
N LYS A 355 12.09 -1.87 -3.54
CA LYS A 355 13.40 -2.49 -3.81
C LYS A 355 13.61 -3.75 -2.97
N LEU A 356 13.18 -3.74 -1.71
CA LEU A 356 13.27 -4.90 -0.83
C LEU A 356 12.43 -6.07 -1.35
N ILE A 357 11.17 -5.82 -1.73
CA ILE A 357 10.30 -6.85 -2.32
C ILE A 357 10.94 -7.46 -3.57
N ASN A 358 11.44 -6.63 -4.50
CA ASN A 358 12.14 -7.12 -5.70
C ASN A 358 13.37 -7.98 -5.35
N ARG A 359 14.14 -7.57 -4.34
CA ARG A 359 15.32 -8.33 -3.89
C ARG A 359 14.94 -9.68 -3.30
N LEU A 360 13.86 -9.74 -2.53
CA LEU A 360 13.34 -10.98 -1.98
C LEU A 360 12.77 -11.87 -3.07
N GLN A 361 12.05 -11.31 -4.04
CA GLN A 361 11.52 -12.04 -5.18
C GLN A 361 12.63 -12.67 -6.03
N ALA A 362 13.70 -11.92 -6.31
CA ALA A 362 14.85 -12.42 -7.06
C ALA A 362 15.56 -13.59 -6.36
N ARG A 363 15.54 -13.64 -5.02
CA ARG A 363 16.23 -14.67 -4.23
C ARG A 363 15.36 -15.87 -3.91
N HIS A 364 14.06 -15.67 -3.68
CA HIS A 364 13.17 -16.67 -3.10
C HIS A 364 12.00 -17.05 -4.01
N GLY A 365 11.81 -16.39 -5.16
CA GLY A 365 10.65 -16.57 -6.02
C GLY A 365 9.46 -15.74 -5.55
N PRO A 366 8.21 -16.21 -5.72
CA PRO A 366 7.02 -15.46 -5.31
C PRO A 366 7.06 -15.05 -3.82
N VAL A 367 6.66 -13.82 -3.54
CA VAL A 367 6.64 -13.23 -2.18
C VAL A 367 5.22 -12.74 -1.89
N ILE A 368 4.70 -13.07 -0.71
CA ILE A 368 3.44 -12.50 -0.22
C ILE A 368 3.78 -11.27 0.60
N MET A 369 3.21 -10.12 0.27
CA MET A 369 3.29 -8.93 1.11
C MET A 369 1.95 -8.69 1.82
N VAL A 370 2.00 -8.38 3.11
CA VAL A 370 0.85 -8.02 3.93
C VAL A 370 1.05 -6.61 4.46
N GLY A 371 0.12 -5.71 4.16
CA GLY A 371 0.17 -4.31 4.60
C GLY A 371 -1.21 -3.68 4.50
N ASN A 372 -1.40 -2.55 5.17
CA ASN A 372 -2.69 -1.87 5.25
C ASN A 372 -2.65 -0.41 4.77
N ASN A 373 -1.46 0.14 4.53
CA ASN A 373 -1.29 1.57 4.33
C ASN A 373 -1.27 1.93 2.84
N ILE A 374 -1.73 3.13 2.48
CA ILE A 374 -1.60 3.67 1.12
C ILE A 374 -0.13 3.75 0.72
N ASN A 375 0.75 4.03 1.67
CA ASN A 375 2.21 4.00 1.50
C ASN A 375 2.77 2.65 1.06
N ASP A 376 2.01 1.57 1.30
CA ASP A 376 2.38 0.20 0.94
C ASP A 376 1.86 -0.19 -0.43
N ALA A 377 0.95 0.58 -1.05
CA ALA A 377 0.35 0.25 -2.33
C ALA A 377 1.38 -0.05 -3.45
N PRO A 378 2.49 0.71 -3.60
CA PRO A 378 3.51 0.36 -4.58
C PRO A 378 4.19 -0.98 -4.31
N ALA A 379 4.43 -1.31 -3.03
CA ALA A 379 5.07 -2.56 -2.64
C ALA A 379 4.09 -3.74 -2.74
N LEU A 380 2.82 -3.56 -2.38
CA LEU A 380 1.72 -4.53 -2.57
C LEU A 380 1.48 -4.85 -4.04
N SER A 381 1.61 -3.86 -4.93
CA SER A 381 1.48 -4.09 -6.37
C SER A 381 2.70 -4.79 -6.99
N THR A 382 3.85 -4.77 -6.30
CA THR A 382 5.09 -5.39 -6.78
C THR A 382 5.18 -6.86 -6.34
N ALA A 383 4.75 -7.15 -5.11
CA ALA A 383 4.73 -8.49 -4.52
C ALA A 383 3.85 -9.45 -5.33
#